data_AF-A0A957THC7-F1
#
_entry.id   AF-A0A957THC7-F1
#
_cell.length_a   1.000
_cell.length_b   1.000
_cell.length_c   1.000
_cell.angle_alpha   90.00
_cell.angle_beta   90.00
_cell.angle_gamma   90.00
#
_symmetry.space_group_name_H-M   'P 1'
#
loop_
_entity.id
_entity.type
_entity.pdbx_description
1 polymer ?
#
loop_
_entity_poly.entity_id
_entity_poly.type
_entity_poly.pdbx_seq_one_letter_code
_entity_poly.pdbx_strand_id
1 'polypeptide(L)'
;HGVVQKIDESSRQLAQALESAVPIIITTLQKFPFVSRQLLKLAEERNQNGSGLLPTRRCAVIIDEAHSSQSGETATELKGVLGGESLQEAARQRAEAEGEAKWEELYRSMAKRAQQANLSFFAFTATPKHKTLKDFTQEGKAFHQYTMRQAIEEGFIMDVLRNYTTYQAYFKLLKASGDDPNVERKKAAQALARFLRLHPHNIAQKTEVMVEHFQTFTRHKIGGRAKAMVVTGSRLEAVRYKQGFDRYIRERNYPIKTLVAFSGTVPDDQIPDISYTEEGMNNGIRERELPERFAGNEYQVLLVAEKYQTGFDQPLLHTMYVDKRLSGIQAVQTLSRLNR
;
A
#
# COMPACT_ATOMS: atom_id res chain seq x y z
N HIS A 1 -30.61 5.99 -9.98
CA HIS A 1 -29.29 5.51 -10.42
C HIS A 1 -28.24 6.49 -9.91
N GLY A 2 -27.31 6.04 -9.06
CA GLY A 2 -26.25 6.90 -8.53
C GLY A 2 -25.26 7.27 -9.64
N VAL A 3 -24.68 8.46 -9.54
CA VAL A 3 -23.65 8.95 -10.48
C VAL A 3 -22.35 8.15 -10.36
N VAL A 4 -22.10 7.55 -9.18
CA VAL A 4 -20.88 6.82 -8.83
C VAL A 4 -21.23 5.38 -8.46
N GLN A 5 -20.50 4.42 -9.02
CA GLN A 5 -20.56 3.01 -8.64
C GLN A 5 -19.17 2.47 -8.33
N LYS A 6 -19.03 1.89 -7.13
CA LYS A 6 -17.81 1.20 -6.71
C LYS A 6 -17.92 -0.30 -7.00
N ILE A 7 -16.89 -0.87 -7.63
CA ILE A 7 -16.84 -2.27 -8.05
C ILE A 7 -16.00 -3.08 -7.06
N ASP A 8 -16.67 -3.64 -6.06
CA ASP A 8 -16.05 -4.39 -4.97
C ASP A 8 -16.25 -5.91 -5.07
N GLU A 9 -17.18 -6.38 -5.90
CA GLU A 9 -17.58 -7.79 -5.90
C GLU A 9 -16.87 -8.60 -6.98
N SER A 10 -17.00 -8.21 -8.25
CA SER A 10 -16.56 -9.06 -9.36
C SER A 10 -16.34 -8.29 -10.67
N SER A 11 -15.68 -8.94 -11.63
CA SER A 11 -15.60 -8.44 -13.01
C SER A 11 -16.96 -8.42 -13.73
N ARG A 12 -17.94 -9.21 -13.25
CA ARG A 12 -19.31 -9.19 -13.77
C ARG A 12 -20.02 -7.89 -13.40
N GLN A 13 -19.85 -7.44 -12.15
CA GLN A 13 -20.35 -6.13 -11.69
C GLN A 13 -19.74 -4.99 -12.53
N LEU A 14 -18.44 -5.07 -12.86
CA LEU A 14 -17.78 -4.12 -13.76
C LEU A 14 -18.41 -4.13 -15.16
N ALA A 15 -18.60 -5.31 -15.74
CA ALA A 15 -19.19 -5.46 -17.07
C ALA A 15 -20.59 -4.84 -17.15
N GLN A 16 -21.44 -5.11 -16.14
CA GLN A 16 -22.78 -4.52 -16.05
C GLN A 16 -22.74 -2.99 -15.94
N ALA A 17 -21.84 -2.44 -15.12
CA ALA A 17 -21.70 -1.00 -14.96
C ALA A 17 -21.23 -0.31 -16.24
N LEU A 18 -20.30 -0.94 -16.98
CA LEU A 18 -19.82 -0.47 -18.27
C LEU A 18 -20.91 -0.55 -19.36
N GLU A 19 -21.64 -1.66 -19.43
CA GLU A 19 -22.75 -1.86 -20.36
C GLU A 19 -23.84 -0.79 -20.14
N SER A 20 -24.22 -0.59 -18.87
CA SER A 20 -25.25 0.37 -18.42
C SER A 20 -24.81 1.84 -18.48
N ALA A 21 -23.60 2.13 -18.95
CA ALA A 21 -23.04 3.47 -19.09
C ALA A 21 -23.07 4.29 -17.78
N VAL A 22 -22.69 3.67 -16.66
CA VAL A 22 -22.58 4.37 -15.37
C VAL A 22 -21.55 5.50 -15.48
N PRO A 23 -21.86 6.75 -15.06
CA PRO A 23 -20.98 7.89 -15.30
C PRO A 23 -19.60 7.79 -14.64
N ILE A 24 -19.54 7.32 -13.38
CA ILE A 24 -18.28 7.19 -12.62
C ILE A 24 -18.19 5.76 -12.08
N ILE A 25 -17.11 5.06 -12.44
CA ILE A 25 -16.87 3.67 -12.03
C ILE A 25 -15.53 3.61 -11.28
N ILE A 26 -15.55 3.18 -10.02
CA ILE A 26 -14.35 2.95 -9.21
C ILE A 26 -14.04 1.46 -9.25
N THR A 27 -12.90 1.07 -9.82
CA THR A 27 -12.53 -0.34 -9.99
C THR A 27 -11.02 -0.55 -9.92
N THR A 28 -10.60 -1.81 -9.81
CA THR A 28 -9.20 -2.22 -9.88
C THR A 28 -8.86 -2.69 -11.29
N LEU A 29 -7.65 -2.35 -11.75
CA LEU A 29 -7.18 -2.68 -13.10
C LEU A 29 -7.23 -4.19 -13.41
N GLN A 30 -7.01 -5.02 -12.39
CA GLN A 30 -7.01 -6.48 -12.48
C GLN A 30 -8.33 -7.10 -12.96
N LYS A 31 -9.45 -6.36 -12.91
CA LYS A 31 -10.76 -6.87 -13.35
C LYS A 31 -10.96 -6.81 -14.86
N PHE A 32 -10.23 -5.94 -15.58
CA PHE A 32 -10.41 -5.68 -17.01
C PHE A 32 -10.19 -6.89 -17.94
N PRO A 33 -9.17 -7.76 -17.73
CA PRO A 33 -8.97 -8.93 -18.59
C PRO A 33 -10.16 -9.89 -18.64
N PHE A 34 -11.08 -9.80 -17.68
CA PHE A 34 -12.24 -10.67 -17.60
C PHE A 34 -13.53 -10.04 -18.13
N VAL A 35 -13.53 -8.74 -18.48
CA VAL A 35 -14.77 -8.00 -18.81
C VAL A 35 -15.44 -8.54 -20.06
N SER A 36 -14.70 -8.72 -21.17
CA SER A 36 -15.29 -9.20 -22.43
C SER A 36 -15.99 -10.55 -22.28
N ARG A 37 -15.39 -11.48 -21.50
CA ARG A 37 -16.00 -12.77 -21.17
C ARG A 37 -17.28 -12.62 -20.35
N GLN A 38 -17.34 -11.65 -19.43
CA GLN A 38 -18.55 -11.40 -18.65
C GLN A 38 -19.66 -10.76 -19.50
N LEU A 39 -19.31 -9.89 -20.45
CA LEU A 39 -20.28 -9.32 -21.40
C LEU A 39 -20.95 -10.41 -22.25
N LEU A 40 -20.18 -11.38 -22.74
CA LEU A 40 -20.74 -12.54 -23.47
C LEU A 40 -21.74 -13.31 -22.60
N LYS A 41 -21.36 -13.65 -21.36
CA LYS A 41 -22.25 -14.37 -20.43
C LYS A 41 -23.53 -13.60 -20.12
N LEU A 42 -23.43 -12.28 -19.95
CA LEU A 42 -24.60 -11.43 -19.69
C LEU A 42 -25.58 -11.41 -20.89
N ALA A 43 -25.05 -11.45 -22.11
CA ALA A 43 -25.86 -11.53 -23.32
C ALA A 43 -26.53 -12.91 -23.47
N GLU A 44 -25.77 -13.99 -23.24
CA GLU A 44 -26.29 -15.37 -23.24
C GLU A 44 -27.46 -15.53 -22.25
N GLU A 45 -27.30 -15.04 -21.02
CA GLU A 45 -28.36 -15.10 -19.99
C GLU A 45 -29.61 -14.27 -20.35
N ARG A 46 -29.47 -13.25 -21.19
CA ARG A 46 -30.59 -12.44 -21.71
C ARG A 46 -31.17 -12.99 -23.02
N ASN A 47 -30.71 -14.15 -23.49
CA ASN A 47 -31.03 -14.71 -24.82
C ASN A 47 -30.75 -13.72 -25.97
N GLN A 48 -29.64 -12.99 -25.87
CA GLN A 48 -29.20 -12.01 -26.86
C GLN A 48 -27.87 -12.45 -27.49
N ASN A 49 -27.67 -12.11 -28.77
CA ASN A 49 -26.37 -12.26 -29.41
C ASN A 49 -25.43 -11.16 -28.89
N GLY A 50 -24.53 -11.52 -27.99
CA GLY A 50 -23.49 -10.60 -27.49
C GLY A 50 -22.23 -10.67 -28.33
N SER A 51 -21.69 -9.52 -28.72
CA SER A 51 -20.36 -9.42 -29.35
C SER A 51 -19.21 -9.52 -28.33
N GLY A 52 -19.53 -9.46 -27.03
CA GLY A 52 -18.53 -9.35 -25.97
C GLY A 52 -17.83 -7.98 -25.93
N LEU A 53 -18.34 -7.02 -26.71
CA LEU A 53 -17.80 -5.68 -26.86
C LEU A 53 -18.75 -4.64 -26.30
N LEU A 54 -18.18 -3.50 -25.93
CA LEU A 54 -18.94 -2.34 -25.52
C LEU A 54 -19.10 -1.39 -26.71
N PRO A 55 -20.23 -0.66 -26.79
CA PRO A 55 -20.33 0.49 -27.66
C PRO A 55 -19.19 1.47 -27.35
N THR A 56 -18.60 2.06 -28.38
CA THR A 56 -17.50 3.02 -28.20
C THR A 56 -18.03 4.29 -27.56
N ARG A 57 -17.45 4.68 -26.42
CA ARG A 57 -17.80 5.91 -25.70
C ARG A 57 -16.55 6.74 -25.44
N ARG A 58 -16.74 8.04 -25.22
CA ARG A 58 -15.68 8.95 -24.77
C ARG A 58 -15.50 8.78 -23.28
N CYS A 59 -14.31 8.34 -22.87
CA CYS A 59 -14.02 8.00 -21.48
C CYS A 59 -12.75 8.70 -21.01
N ALA A 60 -12.76 9.15 -19.75
CA ALA A 60 -11.56 9.54 -19.02
C ALA A 60 -11.18 8.42 -18.05
N VAL A 61 -9.91 8.06 -18.04
CA VAL A 61 -9.36 7.03 -17.14
C VAL A 61 -8.43 7.74 -16.16
N ILE A 62 -8.82 7.75 -14.89
CA ILE A 62 -8.03 8.32 -13.79
C ILE A 62 -7.36 7.16 -13.05
N ILE A 63 -6.03 7.17 -13.02
CA ILE A 63 -5.20 6.14 -12.41
C ILE A 63 -4.58 6.71 -11.14
N ASP A 64 -4.91 6.10 -10.01
CA ASP A 64 -4.24 6.34 -8.74
C ASP A 64 -3.03 5.41 -8.59
N GLU A 65 -1.94 5.94 -8.04
CA GLU A 65 -0.64 5.29 -7.89
C GLU A 65 -0.13 4.60 -9.17
N ALA A 66 0.05 5.38 -10.23
CA ALA A 66 0.56 4.90 -11.51
C ALA A 66 2.02 4.39 -11.39
N HIS A 67 2.16 3.08 -11.18
CA HIS A 67 3.44 2.39 -11.12
C HIS A 67 3.71 1.52 -12.35
N SER A 68 4.97 1.13 -12.54
CA SER A 68 5.40 0.29 -13.66
C SER A 68 4.64 -1.04 -13.77
N SER A 69 4.07 -1.56 -12.68
CA SER A 69 3.25 -2.78 -12.68
C SER A 69 1.88 -2.62 -13.36
N GLN A 70 1.39 -1.40 -13.53
CA GLN A 70 0.11 -1.12 -14.20
C GLN A 70 0.27 -0.86 -15.71
N SER A 71 1.50 -0.67 -16.20
CA SER A 71 1.84 -0.28 -17.57
C SER A 71 2.06 -1.46 -18.55
N GLY A 72 1.38 -2.58 -18.31
CA GLY A 72 1.58 -3.85 -19.04
C GLY A 72 0.38 -4.32 -19.84
N GLU A 73 0.21 -5.63 -19.90
CA GLU A 73 -0.89 -6.31 -20.60
C GLU A 73 -2.27 -5.86 -20.08
N THR A 74 -2.42 -5.66 -18.77
CA THR A 74 -3.71 -5.23 -18.19
C THR A 74 -4.16 -3.84 -18.65
N ALA A 75 -3.23 -2.92 -18.91
CA ALA A 75 -3.57 -1.62 -19.52
C ALA A 75 -3.96 -1.76 -20.99
N THR A 76 -3.37 -2.72 -21.69
CA THR A 76 -3.77 -3.07 -23.07
C THR A 76 -5.19 -3.62 -23.09
N GLU A 77 -5.53 -4.52 -22.14
CA GLU A 77 -6.89 -5.05 -21.99
C GLU A 77 -7.90 -3.96 -21.66
N LEU A 78 -7.55 -3.02 -20.77
CA LEU A 78 -8.40 -1.85 -20.47
C LEU A 78 -8.67 -1.02 -21.74
N LYS A 79 -7.62 -0.71 -22.52
CA LYS A 79 -7.76 0.05 -23.78
C LYS A 79 -8.54 -0.72 -24.84
N GLY A 80 -8.42 -2.04 -24.88
CA GLY A 80 -9.23 -2.90 -25.75
C GLY A 80 -10.70 -2.81 -25.39
N VAL A 81 -11.03 -3.09 -24.13
CA VAL A 81 -12.43 -3.07 -23.62
C VAL A 81 -13.08 -1.70 -23.83
N LEU A 82 -12.38 -0.60 -23.50
CA LEU A 82 -12.94 0.75 -23.63
C LEU A 82 -12.86 1.33 -25.05
N GLY A 83 -11.97 0.79 -25.91
CA GLY A 83 -11.95 1.09 -27.33
C GLY A 83 -13.20 0.58 -28.05
N GLY A 84 -13.83 -0.46 -27.51
CA GLY A 84 -15.14 -0.94 -27.92
C GLY A 84 -15.19 -1.36 -29.40
N GLU A 85 -16.38 -1.30 -29.97
CA GLU A 85 -16.65 -1.72 -31.37
C GLU A 85 -15.80 -0.96 -32.40
N SER A 86 -15.57 0.35 -32.23
CA SER A 86 -14.84 1.16 -33.20
C SER A 86 -13.38 0.75 -33.33
N LEU A 87 -12.75 0.33 -32.23
CA LEU A 87 -11.38 -0.17 -32.26
C LEU A 87 -11.28 -1.47 -33.06
N GLN A 88 -12.28 -2.34 -32.94
CA GLN A 88 -12.34 -3.60 -33.68
C GLN A 88 -12.63 -3.37 -35.16
N GLU A 89 -13.58 -2.49 -35.49
CA GLU A 89 -13.90 -2.12 -36.88
C GLU A 89 -12.69 -1.51 -37.58
N ALA A 90 -12.00 -0.57 -36.92
CA ALA A 90 -10.79 0.04 -37.46
C ALA A 90 -9.66 -0.99 -37.66
N ALA A 91 -9.56 -1.99 -36.78
CA ALA A 91 -8.60 -3.08 -36.96
C ALA A 91 -8.97 -3.98 -38.16
N ARG A 92 -10.25 -4.31 -38.34
CA ARG A 92 -10.71 -5.11 -39.49
C ARG A 92 -10.49 -4.41 -40.83
N GLN A 93 -10.89 -3.15 -40.94
CA GLN A 93 -10.72 -2.36 -42.16
C GLN A 93 -9.24 -2.26 -42.56
N ARG A 94 -8.36 -2.14 -41.58
CA ARG A 94 -6.92 -2.05 -41.82
C ARG A 94 -6.29 -3.40 -42.18
N ALA A 95 -6.72 -4.48 -41.53
CA ALA A 95 -6.30 -5.84 -41.90
C ALA A 95 -6.71 -6.18 -43.34
N GLU A 96 -7.93 -5.80 -43.75
CA GLU A 96 -8.41 -5.93 -45.13
C GLU A 96 -7.58 -5.11 -46.12
N ALA A 97 -7.26 -3.85 -45.77
CA ALA A 97 -6.47 -2.96 -46.62
C ALA A 97 -4.99 -3.40 -46.75
N GLU A 98 -4.40 -3.93 -45.69
CA GLU A 98 -3.01 -4.41 -45.64
C GLU A 98 -2.87 -5.87 -46.13
N GLY A 99 -4.00 -6.55 -46.44
CA GLY A 99 -4.02 -7.96 -46.85
C GLY A 99 -3.59 -8.92 -45.72
N GLU A 100 -3.59 -8.46 -44.47
CA GLU A 100 -3.21 -9.26 -43.32
C GLU A 100 -4.40 -10.07 -42.81
N ALA A 101 -4.30 -11.40 -42.82
CA ALA A 101 -5.36 -12.27 -42.29
C ALA A 101 -5.52 -12.19 -40.75
N LYS A 102 -4.60 -11.51 -40.06
CA LYS A 102 -4.49 -11.53 -38.59
C LYS A 102 -4.97 -10.23 -37.93
N TRP A 103 -6.24 -9.88 -38.17
CA TRP A 103 -6.88 -8.70 -37.56
C TRP A 103 -6.80 -8.68 -36.02
N GLU A 104 -6.69 -9.84 -35.35
CA GLU A 104 -6.51 -9.93 -33.90
C GLU A 104 -5.14 -9.40 -33.41
N GLU A 105 -4.07 -9.67 -34.16
CA GLU A 105 -2.72 -9.13 -33.86
C GLU A 105 -2.73 -7.61 -34.04
N LEU A 106 -3.40 -7.13 -35.09
CA LEU A 106 -3.58 -5.72 -35.36
C LEU A 106 -4.44 -5.03 -34.29
N TYR A 107 -5.55 -5.63 -33.85
CA TYR A 107 -6.37 -5.14 -32.75
C TYR A 107 -5.55 -4.99 -31.46
N ARG A 108 -4.77 -6.01 -31.09
CA ARG A 108 -3.86 -5.92 -29.93
C ARG A 108 -2.82 -4.83 -30.10
N SER A 109 -2.27 -4.66 -31.31
CA SER A 109 -1.31 -3.59 -31.60
C SER A 109 -1.94 -2.20 -31.44
N MET A 110 -3.20 -2.03 -31.87
CA MET A 110 -3.95 -0.78 -31.77
C MET A 110 -4.36 -0.49 -30.33
N ALA A 111 -4.76 -1.52 -29.56
CA ALA A 111 -5.00 -1.41 -28.12
C ALA A 111 -3.74 -1.06 -27.33
N LYS A 112 -2.56 -1.48 -27.79
CA LYS A 112 -1.28 -1.09 -27.18
C LYS A 112 -0.90 0.37 -27.42
N ARG A 113 -1.46 1.04 -28.43
CA ARG A 113 -1.10 2.42 -28.75
C ARG A 113 -1.39 3.34 -27.56
N ALA A 114 -0.52 4.33 -27.38
CA ALA A 114 -0.65 5.30 -26.30
C ALA A 114 -1.96 6.11 -26.41
N GLN A 115 -2.37 6.42 -27.64
CA GLN A 115 -3.45 7.35 -27.93
C GLN A 115 -4.58 6.68 -28.72
N GLN A 116 -5.78 6.68 -28.14
CA GLN A 116 -7.04 6.32 -28.79
C GLN A 116 -7.94 7.56 -28.73
N ALA A 117 -8.61 7.91 -29.83
CA ALA A 117 -9.34 9.17 -29.93
C ALA A 117 -10.47 9.32 -28.89
N ASN A 118 -11.01 8.21 -28.41
CA ASN A 118 -12.08 8.17 -27.43
C ASN A 118 -11.60 8.11 -25.97
N LEU A 119 -10.30 7.92 -25.70
CA LEU A 119 -9.76 7.77 -24.35
C LEU A 119 -8.81 8.91 -23.96
N SER A 120 -8.98 9.44 -22.76
CA SER A 120 -8.02 10.35 -22.12
C SER A 120 -7.52 9.72 -20.82
N PHE A 121 -6.19 9.69 -20.64
CA PHE A 121 -5.56 9.09 -19.46
C PHE A 121 -4.97 10.17 -18.55
N PHE A 122 -5.31 10.10 -17.27
CA PHE A 122 -4.77 10.95 -16.21
C PHE A 122 -4.17 10.05 -15.14
N ALA A 123 -2.91 10.27 -14.80
CA ALA A 123 -2.17 9.44 -13.86
C ALA A 123 -1.65 10.28 -12.70
N PHE A 124 -1.93 9.84 -11.48
CA PHE A 124 -1.39 10.39 -10.25
C PHE A 124 -0.36 9.42 -9.68
N THR A 125 0.78 9.92 -9.23
CA THR A 125 1.77 9.11 -8.53
C THR A 125 2.62 9.97 -7.62
N ALA A 126 2.88 9.45 -6.41
CA ALA A 126 3.85 10.06 -5.50
C ALA A 126 5.30 9.76 -5.89
N THR A 127 5.53 8.69 -6.67
CA THR A 127 6.86 8.17 -6.99
C THR A 127 6.99 7.84 -8.48
N PRO A 128 7.10 8.86 -9.36
CA PRO A 128 7.20 8.64 -10.79
C PRO A 128 8.49 7.87 -11.12
N LYS A 129 8.35 6.75 -11.85
CA LYS A 129 9.47 6.05 -12.48
C LYS A 129 9.66 6.56 -13.90
N HIS A 130 10.85 6.35 -14.47
CA HIS A 130 11.15 6.70 -15.86
C HIS A 130 10.11 6.17 -16.86
N LYS A 131 9.63 4.93 -16.66
CA LYS A 131 8.55 4.35 -17.50
C LYS A 131 7.23 5.11 -17.35
N THR A 132 6.81 5.41 -16.12
CA THR A 132 5.59 6.20 -15.85
C THR A 132 5.68 7.57 -16.53
N LEU A 133 6.83 8.25 -16.44
CA LEU A 133 7.03 9.52 -17.13
C LEU A 133 6.92 9.34 -18.65
N LYS A 134 7.60 8.35 -19.23
CA LYS A 134 7.52 8.08 -20.68
C LYS A 134 6.09 7.82 -21.16
N ASP A 135 5.29 7.11 -20.37
CA ASP A 135 3.95 6.67 -20.77
C ASP A 135 2.88 7.77 -20.57
N PHE A 136 3.07 8.68 -19.61
CA PHE A 136 2.04 9.67 -19.19
C PHE A 136 2.45 11.14 -19.33
N THR A 137 3.63 11.43 -19.86
CA THR A 137 4.09 12.82 -20.04
C THR A 137 4.44 13.11 -21.49
N GLN A 138 4.25 14.37 -21.88
CA GLN A 138 4.85 14.89 -23.10
C GLN A 138 6.25 15.38 -22.75
N GLU A 139 7.25 14.95 -23.52
CA GLU A 139 8.66 15.39 -23.36
C GLU A 139 9.26 15.11 -21.96
N GLY A 140 8.73 14.15 -21.21
CA GLY A 140 9.24 13.78 -19.89
C GLY A 140 8.76 14.68 -18.74
N LYS A 141 7.89 15.67 -19.00
CA LYS A 141 7.42 16.64 -18.00
C LYS A 141 5.97 16.36 -17.57
N ALA A 142 5.77 16.16 -16.27
CA ALA A 142 4.43 16.06 -15.70
C ALA A 142 3.65 17.37 -15.94
N PHE A 143 2.33 17.25 -16.17
CA PHE A 143 1.44 18.40 -16.32
C PHE A 143 1.49 19.32 -15.08
N HIS A 144 1.55 18.72 -13.90
CA HIS A 144 1.73 19.42 -12.63
C HIS A 144 2.62 18.58 -11.71
N GLN A 145 3.44 19.25 -10.90
CA GLN A 145 4.29 18.61 -9.91
C GLN A 145 4.14 19.32 -8.57
N TYR A 146 3.72 18.58 -7.54
CA TYR A 146 3.65 19.06 -6.17
C TYR A 146 4.56 18.20 -5.30
N THR A 147 5.65 18.79 -4.80
CA THR A 147 6.72 18.01 -4.15
C THR A 147 6.49 17.87 -2.64
N MET A 148 7.02 16.81 -2.03
CA MET A 148 7.03 16.68 -0.56
C MET A 148 7.72 17.88 0.11
N ARG A 149 8.78 18.41 -0.50
CA ARG A 149 9.47 19.61 0.02
C ARG A 149 8.51 20.79 0.12
N GLN A 150 7.79 21.08 -0.96
CA GLN A 150 6.81 22.15 -1.00
C GLN A 150 5.71 21.91 0.03
N ALA A 151 5.18 20.69 0.13
CA ALA A 151 4.15 20.34 1.11
C ALA A 151 4.62 20.51 2.57
N ILE A 152 5.90 20.26 2.86
CA ILE A 152 6.52 20.52 4.16
C ILE A 152 6.67 22.03 4.42
N GLU A 153 7.18 22.78 3.43
CA GLU A 153 7.40 24.23 3.54
C GLU A 153 6.07 24.99 3.73
N GLU A 154 5.00 24.51 3.11
CA GLU A 154 3.64 25.04 3.23
C GLU A 154 2.90 24.53 4.48
N GLY A 155 3.45 23.54 5.21
CA GLY A 155 2.86 23.00 6.42
C GLY A 155 1.69 22.02 6.23
N PHE A 156 1.52 21.48 5.02
CA PHE A 156 0.51 20.45 4.73
C PHE A 156 0.90 19.06 5.25
N ILE A 157 2.19 18.78 5.36
CA ILE A 157 2.72 17.53 5.93
C ILE A 157 3.91 17.80 6.86
N MET A 158 4.16 16.88 7.80
CA MET A 158 5.30 16.97 8.71
C MET A 158 6.60 16.47 8.06
N ASP A 159 7.71 17.12 8.41
CA ASP A 159 9.06 16.64 8.09
C ASP A 159 9.47 15.52 9.05
N VAL A 160 9.27 14.28 8.60
CA VAL A 160 9.57 13.06 9.36
C VAL A 160 11.06 12.88 9.64
N LEU A 161 11.95 13.51 8.86
CA LEU A 161 13.40 13.36 9.02
C LEU A 161 13.95 14.21 10.17
N ARG A 162 13.25 15.25 10.61
CA ARG A 162 13.65 16.06 11.78
C ARG A 162 13.81 15.25 13.05
N ASN A 163 13.05 14.17 13.18
CA ASN A 163 13.06 13.29 14.35
C ASN A 163 13.68 11.91 14.04
N TYR A 164 14.38 11.78 12.91
CA TYR A 164 15.06 10.54 12.56
C TYR A 164 16.28 10.34 13.44
N THR A 165 16.26 9.29 14.27
CA THR A 165 17.39 8.93 15.14
C THR A 165 17.76 7.47 14.93
N THR A 166 19.02 7.23 14.56
CA THR A 166 19.53 5.85 14.49
C THR A 166 19.74 5.31 15.90
N TYR A 167 19.66 3.98 16.06
CA TYR A 167 19.93 3.35 17.36
C TYR A 167 21.31 3.74 17.92
N GLN A 168 22.35 3.80 17.07
CA GLN A 168 23.68 4.22 17.47
C GLN A 168 23.74 5.67 17.96
N ALA A 169 23.05 6.59 17.28
CA ALA A 169 22.98 7.99 17.69
C ALA A 169 22.18 8.14 18.99
N TYR A 170 21.03 7.48 19.08
CA TYR A 170 20.20 7.44 20.30
C TYR A 170 21.03 6.95 21.49
N PHE A 171 21.77 5.86 21.32
CA PHE A 171 22.69 5.32 22.31
C PHE A 171 23.76 6.33 22.77
N LYS A 172 24.41 7.02 21.82
CA LYS A 172 25.43 8.04 22.13
C LYS A 172 24.86 9.24 22.89
N LEU A 173 23.70 9.75 22.46
CA LEU A 173 23.03 10.90 23.10
C LEU A 173 22.67 10.61 24.56
N LEU A 174 22.22 9.39 24.84
CA LEU A 174 21.84 8.99 26.18
C LEU A 174 23.04 8.75 27.10
N LYS A 175 24.14 8.19 26.58
CA LYS A 175 25.39 8.10 27.33
C LYS A 175 25.90 9.48 27.73
N ALA A 176 25.90 10.43 26.80
CA ALA A 176 26.33 11.80 27.08
C ALA A 176 25.41 12.53 28.08
N SER A 177 24.12 12.18 28.12
CA SER A 177 23.15 12.76 29.08
C SER A 177 23.21 12.13 30.48
N GLY A 178 23.93 11.02 30.66
CA GLY A 178 24.08 10.36 31.97
C GLY A 178 25.04 11.07 32.91
N ASP A 179 25.91 11.94 32.39
CA ASP A 179 26.90 12.72 33.14
C ASP A 179 26.38 14.11 33.55
N ASP A 180 25.16 14.50 33.18
CA ASP A 180 24.56 15.78 33.53
C ASP A 180 23.66 15.66 34.78
N PRO A 181 24.00 16.32 35.91
CA PRO A 181 23.29 16.20 37.18
C PRO A 181 21.87 16.79 37.19
N ASN A 182 21.45 17.52 36.15
CA ASN A 182 20.23 18.35 36.20
C ASN A 182 18.99 17.78 35.49
N VAL A 183 18.94 16.48 35.20
CA VAL A 183 17.84 15.90 34.42
C VAL A 183 16.84 15.16 35.31
N GLU A 184 15.59 15.67 35.40
CA GLU A 184 14.41 15.02 36.01
C GLU A 184 14.06 13.63 35.40
N ARG A 185 14.83 13.17 34.41
CA ARG A 185 14.68 11.89 33.70
C ARG A 185 15.22 10.69 34.49
N LYS A 186 15.43 10.72 35.81
CA LYS A 186 16.06 9.59 36.55
C LYS A 186 15.42 8.21 36.28
N LYS A 187 14.09 8.10 36.18
CA LYS A 187 13.41 6.82 35.87
C LYS A 187 13.51 6.42 34.40
N ALA A 188 13.32 7.38 33.48
CA ALA A 188 13.45 7.15 32.05
C ALA A 188 14.91 6.84 31.66
N ALA A 189 15.87 7.53 32.28
CA ALA A 189 17.31 7.32 32.15
C ALA A 189 17.77 6.01 32.79
N GLN A 190 17.17 5.55 33.89
CA GLN A 190 17.45 4.23 34.47
C GLN A 190 16.87 3.08 33.63
N ALA A 191 15.65 3.22 33.10
CA ALA A 191 15.09 2.29 32.12
C ALA A 191 16.01 2.22 30.89
N LEU A 192 16.39 3.39 30.36
CA LEU A 192 17.41 3.53 29.31
C LEU A 192 18.76 2.90 29.68
N ALA A 193 19.29 3.12 30.87
CA ALA A 193 20.56 2.56 31.30
C ALA A 193 20.56 1.04 31.32
N ARG A 194 19.42 0.41 31.64
CA ARG A 194 19.21 -1.03 31.48
C ARG A 194 19.22 -1.43 30.00
N PHE A 195 18.63 -0.61 29.11
CA PHE A 195 18.69 -0.80 27.65
C PHE A 195 20.10 -0.63 27.06
N LEU A 196 20.93 0.26 27.63
CA LEU A 196 22.28 0.61 27.15
C LEU A 196 23.33 -0.49 27.38
N ARG A 197 23.05 -1.52 28.20
CA ARG A 197 23.95 -2.67 28.37
C ARG A 197 23.77 -3.77 27.32
N LEU A 198 22.64 -3.76 26.61
CA LEU A 198 22.29 -4.80 25.66
C LEU A 198 22.64 -4.32 24.26
N HIS A 199 23.68 -4.88 23.64
CA HIS A 199 23.97 -4.64 22.23
C HIS A 199 22.95 -5.42 21.40
N PRO A 200 21.97 -4.80 20.73
CA PRO A 200 20.80 -5.49 20.20
C PRO A 200 21.14 -6.27 18.92
N HIS A 201 21.64 -7.48 19.09
CA HIS A 201 21.85 -8.42 17.98
C HIS A 201 20.64 -9.32 17.76
N ASN A 202 19.80 -9.51 18.78
CA ASN A 202 18.64 -10.40 18.72
C ASN A 202 17.31 -9.66 18.92
N ILE A 203 16.23 -10.30 18.48
CA ILE A 203 14.86 -9.75 18.50
C ILE A 203 14.40 -9.40 19.92
N ALA A 204 14.83 -10.15 20.94
CA ALA A 204 14.43 -9.91 22.33
C ALA A 204 14.93 -8.56 22.84
N GLN A 205 16.21 -8.23 22.61
CA GLN A 205 16.79 -6.94 23.02
C GLN A 205 16.15 -5.78 22.26
N LYS A 206 15.95 -5.93 20.95
CA LYS A 206 15.27 -4.92 20.13
C LYS A 206 13.82 -4.70 20.60
N THR A 207 13.12 -5.78 20.95
CA THR A 207 11.76 -5.73 21.51
C THR A 207 11.72 -4.92 22.80
N GLU A 208 12.60 -5.21 23.76
CA GLU A 208 12.66 -4.47 25.02
C GLU A 208 12.86 -2.97 24.77
N VAL A 209 13.82 -2.59 23.92
CA VAL A 209 14.06 -1.18 23.56
C VAL A 209 12.81 -0.51 23.00
N MET A 210 12.15 -1.14 22.01
CA MET A 210 10.98 -0.55 21.34
C MET A 210 9.77 -0.44 22.26
N VAL A 211 9.48 -1.49 23.04
CA VAL A 211 8.33 -1.51 23.96
C VAL A 211 8.51 -0.44 25.03
N GLU A 212 9.70 -0.34 25.60
CA GLU A 212 9.96 0.59 26.70
C GLU A 212 10.05 2.04 26.22
N HIS A 213 10.63 2.28 25.05
CA HIS A 213 10.57 3.60 24.41
C HIS A 213 9.11 3.99 24.13
N PHE A 214 8.30 3.05 23.62
CA PHE A 214 6.88 3.31 23.37
C PHE A 214 6.16 3.67 24.68
N GLN A 215 6.30 2.84 25.71
CA GLN A 215 5.66 3.02 27.01
C GLN A 215 6.04 4.34 27.68
N THR A 216 7.33 4.70 27.63
CA THR A 216 7.86 5.87 28.34
C THR A 216 7.57 7.18 27.60
N PHE A 217 7.77 7.21 26.27
CA PHE A 217 7.80 8.46 25.51
C PHE A 217 6.66 8.62 24.51
N THR A 218 6.21 7.52 23.89
CA THR A 218 5.22 7.60 22.80
C THR A 218 3.79 7.49 23.30
N ARG A 219 3.48 6.53 24.19
CA ARG A 219 2.12 6.18 24.60
C ARG A 219 1.29 7.37 25.08
N HIS A 220 1.91 8.30 25.78
CA HIS A 220 1.26 9.48 26.37
C HIS A 220 1.06 10.63 25.38
N LYS A 221 1.61 10.54 24.16
CA LYS A 221 1.44 11.54 23.10
C LYS A 221 0.03 11.45 22.51
N ILE A 222 -0.38 12.51 21.81
CA ILE A 222 -1.70 12.62 21.16
C ILE A 222 -2.84 12.31 22.15
N GLY A 223 -2.76 12.88 23.36
CA GLY A 223 -3.74 12.66 24.42
C GLY A 223 -3.85 11.20 24.88
N GLY A 224 -2.75 10.44 24.84
CA GLY A 224 -2.74 9.02 25.22
C GLY A 224 -3.16 8.04 24.11
N ARG A 225 -3.34 8.54 22.87
CA ARG A 225 -3.83 7.74 21.73
C ARG A 225 -2.76 7.47 20.68
N ALA A 226 -1.52 7.89 20.91
CA ALA A 226 -0.44 7.68 19.98
C ALA A 226 -0.23 6.19 19.69
N LYS A 227 0.00 5.88 18.42
CA LYS A 227 0.25 4.54 17.91
C LYS A 227 1.66 4.45 17.35
N ALA A 228 2.17 3.22 17.31
CA ALA A 228 3.45 2.92 16.70
C ALA A 228 3.37 1.79 15.67
N MET A 229 4.29 1.82 14.73
CA MET A 229 4.48 0.76 13.73
C MET A 229 5.90 0.22 13.82
N VAL A 230 6.06 -1.10 13.76
CA VAL A 230 7.36 -1.79 13.68
C VAL A 230 7.47 -2.40 12.29
N VAL A 231 8.42 -1.92 11.49
CA VAL A 231 8.66 -2.39 10.12
C VAL A 231 9.83 -3.37 10.13
N THR A 232 9.55 -4.63 9.80
CA THR A 232 10.51 -5.74 9.86
C THR A 232 11.04 -6.13 8.47
N GLY A 233 12.19 -6.82 8.43
CA GLY A 233 12.83 -7.25 7.19
C GLY A 233 12.11 -8.40 6.49
N SER A 234 11.40 -9.25 7.23
CA SER A 234 10.69 -10.42 6.71
C SER A 234 9.40 -10.73 7.46
N ARG A 235 8.57 -11.59 6.87
CA ARG A 235 7.33 -12.12 7.49
C ARG A 235 7.63 -12.93 8.75
N LEU A 236 8.68 -13.76 8.72
CA LEU A 236 9.12 -14.51 9.89
C LEU A 236 9.60 -13.60 11.02
N GLU A 237 10.33 -12.52 10.70
CA GLU A 237 10.68 -11.53 11.72
C GLU A 237 9.45 -10.85 12.33
N ALA A 238 8.43 -10.52 11.53
CA ALA A 238 7.18 -9.96 12.05
C ALA A 238 6.51 -10.91 13.07
N VAL A 239 6.48 -12.21 12.77
CA VAL A 239 6.02 -13.26 13.69
C VAL A 239 6.83 -13.25 14.99
N ARG A 240 8.17 -13.31 14.87
CA ARG A 240 9.07 -13.37 16.04
C ARG A 240 8.97 -12.12 16.91
N TYR A 241 8.87 -10.94 16.28
CA TYR A 241 8.63 -9.71 17.01
C TYR A 241 7.26 -9.69 17.68
N LYS A 242 6.18 -10.16 17.02
CA LYS A 242 4.85 -10.23 17.64
C LYS A 242 4.87 -11.09 18.91
N GLN A 243 5.47 -12.28 18.82
CA GLN A 243 5.66 -13.18 19.96
C GLN A 243 6.51 -12.53 21.07
N GLY A 244 7.59 -11.86 20.69
CA GLY A 244 8.48 -11.15 21.61
C GLY A 244 7.77 -10.01 22.34
N PHE A 245 7.08 -9.16 21.61
CA PHE A 245 6.33 -8.02 22.14
C PHE A 245 5.24 -8.50 23.10
N ASP A 246 4.40 -9.46 22.70
CA ASP A 246 3.31 -9.96 23.53
C ASP A 246 3.82 -10.59 24.83
N ARG A 247 4.89 -11.39 24.75
CA ARG A 247 5.53 -11.97 25.92
C ARG A 247 6.04 -10.89 26.87
N TYR A 248 6.82 -9.94 26.36
CA TYR A 248 7.42 -8.88 27.16
C TYR A 248 6.36 -7.97 27.81
N ILE A 249 5.33 -7.59 27.05
CA ILE A 249 4.19 -6.79 27.54
C ILE A 249 3.47 -7.50 28.68
N ARG A 250 3.24 -8.82 28.55
CA ARG A 250 2.60 -9.64 29.58
C ARG A 250 3.47 -9.74 30.83
N GLU A 251 4.76 -10.02 30.68
CA GLU A 251 5.72 -10.11 31.79
C GLU A 251 5.83 -8.80 32.58
N ARG A 252 5.72 -7.66 31.90
CA ARG A 252 5.76 -6.32 32.51
C ARG A 252 4.40 -5.81 32.98
N ASN A 253 3.32 -6.55 32.71
CA ASN A 253 1.94 -6.13 32.96
C ASN A 253 1.60 -4.75 32.37
N TYR A 254 2.05 -4.50 31.13
CA TYR A 254 1.79 -3.22 30.46
C TYR A 254 0.40 -3.18 29.81
N PRO A 255 -0.33 -2.04 29.91
CA PRO A 255 -1.68 -1.89 29.38
C PRO A 255 -1.66 -1.54 27.87
N ILE A 256 -0.87 -2.27 27.09
CA ILE A 256 -0.79 -2.10 25.64
C ILE A 256 -0.97 -3.46 24.96
N LYS A 257 -1.50 -3.45 23.74
CA LYS A 257 -1.63 -4.64 22.90
C LYS A 257 -1.08 -4.39 21.50
N THR A 258 -0.74 -5.48 20.83
CA THR A 258 -0.11 -5.44 19.52
C THR A 258 -0.91 -6.23 18.49
N LEU A 259 -0.80 -5.83 17.23
CA LEU A 259 -1.29 -6.56 16.05
C LEU A 259 -0.11 -6.85 15.12
N VAL A 260 -0.23 -7.87 14.29
CA VAL A 260 0.75 -8.18 13.23
C VAL A 260 0.07 -8.22 11.87
N ALA A 261 0.78 -7.86 10.80
CA ALA A 261 0.29 -7.92 9.44
C ALA A 261 1.32 -8.47 8.45
N PHE A 262 0.95 -9.56 7.77
CA PHE A 262 1.73 -10.18 6.70
C PHE A 262 0.85 -11.02 5.77
N SER A 263 1.31 -11.28 4.56
CA SER A 263 0.59 -12.08 3.58
C SER A 263 0.90 -13.58 3.72
N GLY A 264 -0.16 -14.40 3.57
CA GLY A 264 -0.07 -15.85 3.50
C GLY A 264 0.30 -16.52 4.83
N THR A 265 0.70 -17.78 4.72
CA THR A 265 1.14 -18.61 5.84
C THR A 265 2.66 -18.58 5.96
N VAL A 266 3.16 -18.45 7.18
CA VAL A 266 4.60 -18.38 7.49
C VAL A 266 5.00 -19.62 8.29
N PRO A 267 5.77 -20.56 7.75
CA PRO A 267 6.29 -21.69 8.52
C PRO A 267 7.32 -21.23 9.54
N ASP A 268 7.35 -21.89 10.70
CA ASP A 268 8.41 -21.72 11.69
C ASP A 268 9.68 -22.42 11.19
N ASP A 269 10.82 -21.74 11.28
CA ASP A 269 12.12 -22.24 10.84
C ASP A 269 12.83 -23.13 11.86
N GLN A 270 12.31 -23.18 13.10
CA GLN A 270 12.91 -23.91 14.22
C GLN A 270 12.03 -25.06 14.71
N ILE A 271 10.71 -24.94 14.53
CA ILE A 271 9.75 -25.95 14.98
C ILE A 271 9.01 -26.53 13.76
N PRO A 272 9.30 -27.79 13.37
CA PRO A 272 8.56 -28.47 12.32
C PRO A 272 7.05 -28.46 12.55
N ASP A 273 6.28 -28.42 11.46
CA ASP A 273 4.81 -28.44 11.44
C ASP A 273 4.09 -27.26 12.11
N ILE A 274 4.83 -26.26 12.61
CA ILE A 274 4.24 -25.00 13.06
C ILE A 274 4.24 -23.99 11.92
N SER A 275 3.08 -23.35 11.73
CA SER A 275 2.96 -22.20 10.84
C SER A 275 2.04 -21.15 11.42
N TYR A 276 2.24 -19.91 10.99
CA TYR A 276 1.54 -18.74 11.49
C TYR A 276 0.77 -18.07 10.37
N THR A 277 -0.44 -17.64 10.70
CA THR A 277 -1.28 -16.80 9.85
C THR A 277 -1.54 -15.47 10.56
N GLU A 278 -1.80 -14.42 9.79
CA GLU A 278 -2.13 -13.11 10.34
C GLU A 278 -3.33 -13.18 11.30
N GLU A 279 -4.42 -13.83 10.86
CA GLU A 279 -5.64 -14.00 11.65
C GLU A 279 -5.38 -14.81 12.93
N GLY A 280 -4.61 -15.91 12.84
CA GLY A 280 -4.27 -16.72 14.00
C GLY A 280 -3.46 -15.96 15.05
N MET A 281 -2.50 -15.14 14.61
CA MET A 281 -1.69 -14.32 15.51
C MET A 281 -2.40 -13.09 16.09
N ASN A 282 -3.53 -12.70 15.48
CA ASN A 282 -4.37 -11.59 15.93
C ASN A 282 -5.66 -12.08 16.60
N ASN A 283 -5.69 -13.30 17.15
CA ASN A 283 -6.84 -13.87 17.86
C ASN A 283 -8.13 -13.89 17.04
N GLY A 284 -8.05 -14.22 15.75
CA GLY A 284 -9.21 -14.31 14.86
C GLY A 284 -9.64 -13.00 14.19
N ILE A 285 -8.88 -11.91 14.37
CA ILE A 285 -9.15 -10.66 13.62
C ILE A 285 -8.80 -10.88 12.15
N ARG A 286 -9.80 -10.70 11.29
CA ARG A 286 -9.61 -10.82 9.84
C ARG A 286 -8.82 -9.65 9.29
N GLU A 287 -8.09 -9.88 8.19
CA GLU A 287 -7.30 -8.86 7.50
C GLU A 287 -8.09 -7.57 7.19
N ARG A 288 -9.36 -7.72 6.79
CA ARG A 288 -10.26 -6.59 6.47
C ARG A 288 -10.65 -5.75 7.70
N GLU A 289 -10.63 -6.35 8.89
CA GLU A 289 -11.04 -5.72 10.16
C GLU A 289 -9.83 -5.09 10.88
N LEU A 290 -8.61 -5.51 10.55
CA LEU A 290 -7.38 -5.06 11.20
C LEU A 290 -7.22 -3.52 11.21
N PRO A 291 -7.44 -2.78 10.11
CA PRO A 291 -7.30 -1.32 10.13
C PRO A 291 -8.25 -0.65 11.14
N GLU A 292 -9.50 -1.11 11.22
CA GLU A 292 -10.51 -0.58 12.14
C GLU A 292 -10.16 -0.94 13.59
N ARG A 293 -9.77 -2.19 13.85
CA ARG A 293 -9.33 -2.63 15.19
C ARG A 293 -8.09 -1.87 15.65
N PHE A 294 -7.15 -1.62 14.75
CA PHE A 294 -5.98 -0.82 15.05
C PHE A 294 -6.31 0.66 15.26
N ALA A 295 -7.34 1.22 14.62
CA ALA A 295 -7.78 2.59 14.86
C ALA A 295 -8.39 2.78 16.26
N GLY A 296 -9.02 1.73 16.81
CA GLY A 296 -9.54 1.72 18.18
C GLY A 296 -8.46 1.88 19.26
N ASN A 297 -8.89 1.97 20.52
CA ASN A 297 -7.97 2.19 21.66
C ASN A 297 -7.32 0.89 22.18
N GLU A 298 -7.78 -0.27 21.72
CA GLU A 298 -7.34 -1.57 22.22
C GLU A 298 -5.89 -1.89 21.84
N TYR A 299 -5.49 -1.55 20.61
CA TYR A 299 -4.18 -1.88 20.05
C TYR A 299 -3.38 -0.60 19.76
N GLN A 300 -2.11 -0.58 20.16
CA GLN A 300 -1.26 0.60 20.04
C GLN A 300 -0.01 0.37 19.18
N VAL A 301 0.41 -0.88 18.98
CA VAL A 301 1.58 -1.22 18.15
C VAL A 301 1.18 -2.18 17.04
N LEU A 302 1.53 -1.84 15.80
CA LEU A 302 1.32 -2.68 14.63
C LEU A 302 2.67 -3.15 14.08
N LEU A 303 2.87 -4.46 13.98
CA LEU A 303 4.07 -5.06 13.42
C LEU A 303 3.83 -5.47 11.97
N VAL A 304 4.68 -5.02 11.04
CA VAL A 304 4.47 -5.21 9.60
C VAL A 304 5.73 -5.68 8.90
N ALA A 305 5.58 -6.60 7.94
CA ALA A 305 6.67 -6.98 7.03
C ALA A 305 6.63 -6.20 5.71
N GLU A 306 5.55 -6.38 4.94
CA GLU A 306 5.32 -5.77 3.63
C GLU A 306 3.98 -5.03 3.53
N LYS A 307 2.98 -5.49 4.29
CA LYS A 307 1.65 -4.87 4.34
C LYS A 307 1.71 -3.47 4.94
N TYR A 308 0.71 -2.65 4.59
CA TYR A 308 0.47 -1.31 5.14
C TYR A 308 1.61 -0.30 4.96
N GLN A 309 2.60 -0.58 4.10
CA GLN A 309 3.57 0.41 3.61
C GLN A 309 2.97 1.32 2.52
N THR A 310 1.87 0.90 1.90
CA THR A 310 1.07 1.66 0.93
C THR A 310 -0.42 1.60 1.30
N GLY A 311 -1.18 2.65 0.99
CA GLY A 311 -2.64 2.69 1.16
C GLY A 311 -3.17 2.70 2.61
N PHE A 312 -2.32 2.41 3.61
CA PHE A 312 -2.70 2.49 5.02
C PHE A 312 -2.60 3.92 5.53
N ASP A 313 -3.64 4.36 6.20
CA ASP A 313 -3.74 5.68 6.80
C ASP A 313 -4.16 5.55 8.26
N GLN A 314 -3.33 6.07 9.16
CA GLN A 314 -3.61 6.13 10.57
C GLN A 314 -3.11 7.48 11.12
N PRO A 315 -3.99 8.49 11.29
CA PRO A 315 -3.61 9.81 11.79
C PRO A 315 -2.98 9.80 13.19
N LEU A 316 -3.23 8.75 13.99
CA LEU A 316 -2.63 8.60 15.32
C LEU A 316 -1.25 7.91 15.29
N LEU A 317 -0.73 7.55 14.11
CA LEU A 317 0.57 6.91 13.97
C LEU A 317 1.68 7.94 14.19
N HIS A 318 2.26 7.91 15.39
CA HIS A 318 3.25 8.89 15.84
C HIS A 318 4.69 8.39 15.67
N THR A 319 4.92 7.09 15.92
CA THR A 319 6.27 6.53 16.00
C THR A 319 6.43 5.36 15.05
N MET A 320 7.54 5.29 14.33
CA MET A 320 7.90 4.12 13.54
C MET A 320 9.27 3.60 13.99
N TYR A 321 9.33 2.29 14.26
CA TYR A 321 10.57 1.56 14.46
C TYR A 321 10.89 0.78 13.19
N VAL A 322 12.07 1.00 12.62
CA VAL A 322 12.48 0.37 11.36
C VAL A 322 13.65 -0.57 11.63
N ASP A 323 13.39 -1.88 11.52
CA ASP A 323 14.40 -2.94 11.60
C ASP A 323 14.55 -3.64 10.25
N LYS A 324 14.75 -2.84 9.20
CA LYS A 324 15.08 -3.29 7.85
C LYS A 324 15.84 -2.19 7.12
N ARG A 325 16.53 -2.56 6.04
CA ARG A 325 17.02 -1.56 5.09
C ARG A 325 15.84 -1.05 4.27
N LEU A 326 15.63 0.26 4.31
CA LEU A 326 14.69 0.96 3.43
C LEU A 326 15.49 1.63 2.31
N SER A 327 15.04 1.48 1.07
CA SER A 327 15.69 2.12 -0.08
C SER A 327 14.67 2.49 -1.16
N GLY A 328 15.04 3.47 -1.98
CA GLY A 328 14.24 3.95 -3.10
C GLY A 328 12.81 4.33 -2.70
N ILE A 329 11.86 3.92 -3.53
CA ILE A 329 10.43 4.25 -3.39
C ILE A 329 9.84 3.70 -2.09
N GLN A 330 10.27 2.52 -1.65
CA GLN A 330 9.76 1.90 -0.42
C GLN A 330 10.08 2.75 0.80
N ALA A 331 11.24 3.40 0.83
CA ALA A 331 11.61 4.31 1.93
C ALA A 331 10.65 5.49 2.03
N VAL A 332 10.35 6.13 0.90
CA VAL A 332 9.40 7.25 0.82
C VAL A 332 8.01 6.79 1.25
N GLN A 333 7.47 5.72 0.66
CA GLN A 333 6.13 5.23 0.96
C GLN A 333 5.95 4.86 2.44
N THR A 334 6.95 4.20 3.02
CA THR A 334 6.97 3.77 4.42
C THR A 334 7.08 4.96 5.36
N LEU A 335 8.06 5.85 5.19
CA LEU A 335 8.27 6.97 6.11
C LEU A 335 7.15 8.02 6.03
N SER A 336 6.56 8.21 4.84
CA SER A 336 5.40 9.08 4.64
C SER A 336 4.13 8.57 5.36
N ARG A 337 4.14 7.43 6.07
CA ARG A 337 3.04 7.07 6.97
C ARG A 337 3.00 7.93 8.24
N LEU A 338 4.11 8.61 8.58
CA LEU A 338 4.24 9.46 9.77
C LEU A 338 4.05 10.95 9.48
N ASN A 339 3.81 11.35 8.22
CA ASN A 339 3.85 12.75 7.82
C ASN A 339 2.51 13.48 7.93
N ARG A 340 1.48 12.80 8.44
CA ARG A 340 0.12 13.32 8.54
C ARG A 340 -0.10 14.17 9.78
#